data_AF-A0A6C0B307-F1
#
_entry.id   AF-A0A6C0B307-F1
#
_cell.length_a   1.000
_cell.length_b   1.000
_cell.length_c   1.000
_cell.angle_alpha   90.00
_cell.angle_beta   90.00
_cell.angle_gamma   90.00
#
_symmetry.space_group_name_H-M   'P 1'
#
loop_
_entity.id
_entity.type
_entity.pdbx_description
1 polymer ?
#
loop_
_entity_poly.entity_id
_entity_poly.type
_entity_poly.pdbx_seq_one_letter_code
_entity_poly.pdbx_strand_id
1 'polypeptide(L)'
;MVSLNKTQKKRTWPSRLYLYSNPRTAQAKAYKYLGKTGKLYPGTVAGKKYSVYDKKNNHWANFGQMGYEDYTKHHDKARRKNYLTRSGKIKGDWSGNRYSANNLARHILW
;
A
#
# COMPACT_ATOMS: atom_id res chain seq x y z
N MET A 1 13.98 28.51 0.86
CA MET A 1 12.54 28.21 0.90
C MET A 1 12.33 26.77 0.45
N VAL A 2 12.02 25.85 1.37
CA VAL A 2 11.66 24.46 1.00
C VAL A 2 10.27 24.53 0.36
N SER A 3 10.19 24.24 -0.93
CA SER A 3 8.92 24.12 -1.64
C SER A 3 8.07 23.08 -0.91
N LEU A 4 7.04 23.53 -0.20
CA LEU A 4 5.98 22.67 0.31
C LEU A 4 5.36 21.99 -0.92
N ASN A 5 5.63 20.70 -1.11
CA ASN A 5 5.04 19.90 -2.16
C ASN A 5 3.51 20.00 -2.03
N LYS A 6 2.92 20.91 -2.80
CA LYS A 6 1.48 21.12 -2.96
C LYS A 6 0.88 19.85 -3.56
N THR A 7 0.56 18.83 -2.78
CA THR A 7 -0.39 17.80 -3.17
C THR A 7 -0.68 16.85 -2.01
N GLN A 8 -1.65 17.20 -1.17
CA GLN A 8 -2.54 16.18 -0.67
C GLN A 8 -3.99 16.64 -0.87
N LYS A 9 -4.57 16.14 -1.96
CA LYS A 9 -6.02 16.09 -2.16
C LYS A 9 -6.64 15.41 -0.92
N LYS A 10 -7.83 15.84 -0.49
CA LYS A 10 -8.58 15.25 0.62
C LYS A 10 -8.51 13.71 0.56
N ARG A 11 -8.33 13.06 1.74
CA ARG A 11 -8.28 11.60 1.90
C ARG A 11 -9.67 10.96 1.69
N THR A 12 -10.23 11.15 0.51
CA THR A 12 -11.50 10.55 0.10
C THR A 12 -11.17 9.35 -0.77
N TRP A 13 -11.56 8.16 -0.29
CA TRP A 13 -11.35 6.92 -1.04
C TRP A 13 -12.35 6.85 -2.20
N PRO A 14 -11.93 6.47 -3.42
CA PRO A 14 -12.87 6.24 -4.51
C PRO A 14 -13.77 5.06 -4.16
N SER A 15 -15.08 5.14 -4.41
CA SER A 15 -16.06 4.11 -4.00
C SER A 15 -15.68 2.71 -4.50
N ARG A 16 -15.14 2.62 -5.72
CA ARG A 16 -14.65 1.36 -6.31
C ARG A 16 -13.53 0.67 -5.51
N LEU A 17 -12.79 1.38 -4.65
CA LEU A 17 -11.76 0.78 -3.80
C LEU A 17 -12.36 -0.24 -2.82
N TYR A 18 -13.56 0.05 -2.29
CA TYR A 18 -14.25 -0.80 -1.32
C TYR A 18 -14.72 -2.15 -1.89
N LEU A 19 -14.76 -2.28 -3.23
CA LEU A 19 -14.97 -3.56 -3.89
C LEU A 19 -13.76 -4.49 -3.73
N TYR A 20 -12.55 -3.93 -3.57
CA TYR A 20 -11.30 -4.70 -3.66
C TYR A 20 -10.43 -4.63 -2.39
N SER A 21 -10.73 -3.75 -1.44
CA SER A 21 -9.89 -3.51 -0.28
C SER A 21 -10.71 -2.90 0.87
N ASN A 22 -10.17 -2.96 2.10
CA ASN A 22 -10.72 -2.25 3.25
C ASN A 22 -9.72 -1.17 3.70
N PRO A 23 -9.95 0.13 3.37
CA PRO A 23 -9.01 1.20 3.67
C PRO A 23 -8.74 1.41 5.15
N ARG A 24 -9.71 1.13 6.03
CA ARG A 24 -9.54 1.24 7.48
C ARG A 24 -8.54 0.20 7.98
N THR A 25 -8.73 -1.06 7.58
CA THR A 25 -7.84 -2.16 7.94
C THR A 25 -6.45 -1.99 7.33
N ALA A 26 -6.38 -1.57 6.06
CA ALA A 26 -5.12 -1.25 5.40
C ALA A 26 -4.37 -0.13 6.14
N GLN A 27 -5.05 0.95 6.53
CA GLN A 27 -4.42 2.04 7.30
C GLN A 27 -3.90 1.56 8.66
N ALA A 28 -4.63 0.71 9.38
CA ALA A 28 -4.18 0.16 10.66
C ALA A 28 -2.91 -0.70 10.49
N LYS A 29 -2.86 -1.55 9.46
CA LYS A 29 -1.66 -2.34 9.11
C LYS A 29 -0.50 -1.45 8.67
N ALA A 30 -0.76 -0.37 7.95
CA ALA A 30 0.26 0.61 7.57
C ALA A 30 0.88 1.27 8.81
N TYR A 31 0.08 1.62 9.83
CA TYR A 31 0.63 2.13 11.09
C TYR A 31 1.44 1.09 11.85
N LYS A 32 1.02 -0.18 11.85
CA LYS A 32 1.80 -1.27 12.44
C LYS A 32 3.15 -1.45 11.73
N TYR A 33 3.18 -1.32 10.40
CA TYR A 33 4.36 -1.60 9.61
C TYR A 33 5.30 -0.40 9.44
N LEU A 34 4.79 0.83 9.30
CA LEU A 34 5.59 2.03 9.02
C LEU A 34 5.65 3.00 10.20
N GLY A 35 4.87 2.76 11.26
CA GLY A 35 4.66 3.70 12.36
C GLY A 35 3.52 4.69 12.08
N LYS A 36 3.20 5.54 13.06
CA LYS A 36 2.07 6.50 13.01
C LYS A 36 2.12 7.47 11.83
N THR A 37 3.28 7.66 11.21
CA THR A 37 3.49 8.52 10.04
C THR A 37 3.18 7.82 8.70
N GLY A 38 2.98 6.50 8.69
CA GLY A 38 2.62 5.69 7.52
C GLY A 38 1.18 5.86 7.04
N LYS A 39 0.78 7.11 6.77
CA LYS A 39 -0.57 7.45 6.34
C LYS A 39 -0.78 7.09 4.87
N LEU A 40 -1.86 6.37 4.57
CA LEU A 40 -2.23 5.98 3.22
C LEU A 40 -3.12 7.04 2.56
N TYR A 41 -2.93 7.18 1.26
CA TYR A 41 -3.72 8.01 0.36
C TYR A 41 -4.22 7.15 -0.82
N PRO A 42 -5.22 7.61 -1.58
CA PRO A 42 -5.57 6.97 -2.85
C PRO A 42 -4.34 6.87 -3.76
N GLY A 43 -4.21 5.76 -4.50
CA GLY A 43 -3.15 5.60 -5.50
C GLY A 43 -3.20 6.74 -6.53
N THR A 44 -2.04 7.33 -6.85
CA THR A 44 -1.92 8.40 -7.85
C THR A 44 -1.60 7.85 -9.23
N VAL A 45 -1.08 6.62 -9.31
CA VAL A 45 -0.78 5.91 -10.56
C VAL A 45 -1.99 5.06 -10.98
N ALA A 46 -2.25 5.00 -12.28
CA ALA A 46 -3.33 4.21 -12.86
C ALA A 46 -3.32 2.76 -12.35
N GLY A 47 -4.49 2.29 -11.91
CA GLY A 47 -4.68 0.93 -11.40
C GLY A 47 -4.13 0.66 -10.00
N LYS A 48 -3.46 1.62 -9.34
CA LYS A 48 -2.97 1.42 -7.95
C LYS A 48 -4.04 1.76 -6.92
N LYS A 49 -4.05 0.99 -5.83
CA LYS A 49 -5.02 1.17 -4.74
C LYS A 49 -4.62 2.29 -3.81
N TYR A 50 -3.39 2.24 -3.32
CA TYR A 50 -2.87 3.11 -2.27
C TYR A 50 -1.57 3.76 -2.70
N SER A 51 -1.31 4.92 -2.11
CA SER A 51 -0.02 5.58 -2.11
C SER A 51 0.40 5.92 -0.67
N VAL A 52 1.70 5.92 -0.42
CA VAL A 52 2.30 6.34 0.85
C VAL A 52 3.56 7.14 0.57
N TYR A 53 3.80 8.15 1.39
CA TYR A 53 4.94 9.04 1.22
C TYR A 53 6.13 8.55 2.03
N ASP A 54 7.22 8.22 1.36
CA ASP A 54 8.53 7.98 1.95
C ASP A 54 9.23 9.33 2.14
N LYS A 55 9.11 9.88 3.35
CA LYS A 55 9.73 11.15 3.70
C LYS A 55 11.26 11.12 3.63
N LYS A 56 11.88 9.96 3.89
CA LYS A 56 13.35 9.84 3.91
C LYS A 56 13.93 10.03 2.51
N ASN A 57 13.26 9.47 1.51
CA ASN A 57 13.69 9.51 0.12
C ASN A 57 12.91 10.50 -0.75
N ASN A 58 12.05 11.35 -0.15
CA ASN A 58 11.20 12.32 -0.85
C ASN A 58 10.40 11.68 -2.02
N HIS A 59 9.83 10.50 -1.79
CA HIS A 59 9.23 9.67 -2.85
C HIS A 59 7.83 9.17 -2.49
N TRP A 60 6.93 9.09 -3.48
CA TRP A 60 5.60 8.50 -3.32
C TRP A 60 5.55 7.07 -3.85
N ALA A 61 5.46 6.11 -2.93
CA ALA A 61 5.32 4.70 -3.26
C ALA A 61 3.86 4.35 -3.51
N ASN A 62 3.55 3.84 -4.70
CA ASN A 62 2.20 3.39 -5.09
C ASN A 62 2.14 1.86 -5.10
N PHE A 63 1.10 1.28 -4.50
CA PHE A 63 1.01 -0.17 -4.33
C PHE A 63 -0.44 -0.70 -4.29
N GLY A 64 -0.55 -2.03 -4.38
CA GLY A 64 -1.82 -2.72 -4.61
C GLY A 64 -2.34 -2.53 -6.03
N GLN A 65 -3.25 -3.41 -6.46
CA GLN A 65 -3.81 -3.37 -7.81
C GLN A 65 -5.34 -3.36 -7.72
N MET A 66 -5.98 -2.37 -8.36
CA MET A 66 -7.42 -2.29 -8.57
C MET A 66 -7.89 -3.48 -9.43
N GLY A 67 -9.12 -3.95 -9.19
CA GLY A 67 -9.65 -5.15 -9.87
C GLY A 67 -9.41 -6.47 -9.13
N TYR A 68 -8.44 -6.52 -8.21
CA TYR A 68 -8.13 -7.72 -7.42
C TYR A 68 -8.35 -7.47 -5.94
N GLU A 69 -9.16 -8.30 -5.29
CA GLU A 69 -9.30 -8.25 -3.84
C GLU A 69 -7.99 -8.59 -3.13
N ASP A 70 -7.71 -7.90 -2.03
CA ASP A 70 -6.63 -8.25 -1.10
C ASP A 70 -7.18 -8.77 0.23
N TYR A 71 -6.30 -9.28 1.10
CA TYR A 71 -6.71 -9.96 2.33
C TYR A 71 -7.48 -9.05 3.30
N THR A 72 -7.34 -7.72 3.19
CA THR A 72 -8.15 -6.78 3.98
C THR A 72 -9.62 -6.77 3.57
N LYS A 73 -9.95 -7.32 2.39
CA LYS A 73 -11.31 -7.46 1.85
C LYS A 73 -11.82 -8.89 1.92
N HIS A 74 -11.08 -9.85 1.37
CA HIS A 74 -11.60 -11.20 1.14
C HIS A 74 -11.30 -12.19 2.27
N HIS A 75 -10.37 -11.89 3.18
CA HIS A 75 -10.03 -12.68 4.38
C HIS A 75 -9.64 -14.16 4.17
N ASP A 76 -9.33 -14.55 2.94
CA ASP A 76 -8.89 -15.91 2.57
C ASP A 76 -7.40 -16.12 2.90
N LYS A 77 -7.16 -17.01 3.87
CA LYS A 77 -5.82 -17.35 4.38
C LYS A 77 -4.97 -18.11 3.36
N ALA A 78 -5.57 -18.94 2.50
CA ALA A 78 -4.85 -19.67 1.46
C ALA A 78 -4.37 -18.73 0.37
N ARG A 79 -5.23 -17.83 -0.13
CA ARG A 79 -4.85 -16.76 -1.08
C ARG A 79 -3.73 -15.89 -0.53
N ARG A 80 -3.81 -15.51 0.74
CA ARG A 80 -2.77 -14.75 1.44
C ARG A 80 -1.44 -15.52 1.50
N LYS A 81 -1.46 -16.78 1.94
CA LYS A 81 -0.25 -17.63 2.00
C LYS A 81 0.39 -17.74 0.61
N ASN A 82 -0.39 -18.04 -0.41
CA ASN A 82 0.09 -18.17 -1.78
C ASN A 82 0.73 -16.87 -2.30
N TYR A 83 0.08 -15.72 -2.05
CA TYR A 83 0.65 -14.42 -2.40
C TYR A 83 2.00 -14.20 -1.70
N LEU A 84 2.07 -14.41 -0.38
CA LEU A 84 3.29 -14.20 0.41
C LEU A 84 4.41 -15.16 0.01
N THR A 85 4.11 -16.40 -0.35
CA THR A 85 5.10 -17.36 -0.85
C THR A 85 5.68 -16.89 -2.19
N ARG A 86 4.82 -16.54 -3.15
CA ARG A 86 5.27 -16.09 -4.48
C ARG A 86 6.05 -14.77 -4.40
N SER A 87 5.47 -13.78 -3.73
CA SER A 87 6.07 -12.43 -3.64
C SER A 87 7.36 -12.40 -2.82
N GLY A 88 7.60 -13.40 -1.97
CA GLY A 88 8.84 -13.55 -1.22
C GLY A 88 10.02 -14.04 -2.07
N LYS A 89 9.75 -14.63 -3.24
CA LYS A 89 10.76 -15.16 -4.16
C LYS A 89 11.09 -14.21 -5.32
N ILE A 90 10.49 -13.02 -5.35
CA ILE A 90 10.79 -12.00 -6.36
C ILE A 90 12.26 -11.59 -6.19
N LYS A 91 13.02 -11.53 -7.29
CA LYS A 91 14.42 -11.10 -7.28
C LYS A 91 14.52 -9.57 -7.15
N GLY A 92 15.63 -9.08 -6.56
CA GLY A 92 15.97 -7.66 -6.45
C GLY A 92 15.93 -7.11 -5.01
N ASP A 93 16.38 -5.86 -4.84
CA ASP A 93 16.66 -5.25 -3.53
C ASP A 93 15.42 -4.69 -2.80
N TRP A 94 14.24 -5.27 -3.08
CA TRP A 94 12.99 -4.82 -2.48
C TRP A 94 12.92 -5.14 -0.98
N SER A 95 13.63 -6.17 -0.50
CA SER A 95 13.55 -6.66 0.88
C SER A 95 14.08 -5.65 1.89
N GLY A 96 15.18 -4.96 1.57
CA GLY A 96 15.76 -3.90 2.40
C GLY A 96 14.99 -2.58 2.33
N ASN A 97 14.22 -2.34 1.28
CA ASN A 97 13.43 -1.13 1.12
C ASN A 97 12.01 -1.30 1.68
N ARG A 98 11.74 -0.75 2.88
CA ARG A 98 10.43 -0.84 3.52
C ARG A 98 9.29 -0.22 2.71
N TYR A 99 9.59 0.79 1.90
CA TYR A 99 8.64 1.49 1.03
C TYR A 99 8.57 0.89 -0.39
N SER A 100 9.26 -0.22 -0.66
CA SER A 100 9.09 -0.94 -1.92
C SER A 100 7.63 -1.41 -2.07
N ALA A 101 7.10 -1.35 -3.29
CA ALA A 101 5.72 -1.74 -3.55
C ALA A 101 5.42 -3.19 -3.10
N ASN A 102 6.42 -4.07 -3.17
CA ASN A 102 6.30 -5.44 -2.69
C ASN A 102 6.18 -5.51 -1.17
N ASN A 103 7.07 -4.85 -0.41
CA ASN A 103 6.98 -4.84 1.05
C ASN A 103 5.67 -4.20 1.53
N LEU A 104 5.28 -3.08 0.92
CA LEU A 104 4.01 -2.42 1.24
C LEU A 104 2.83 -3.37 0.99
N ALA A 105 2.75 -4.05 -0.16
CA ALA A 105 1.68 -5.00 -0.43
C ALA A 105 1.68 -6.17 0.56
N ARG A 106 2.84 -6.79 0.81
CA ARG A 106 3.00 -7.94 1.70
C ARG A 106 2.61 -7.63 3.15
N HIS A 107 2.98 -6.47 3.68
CA HIS A 107 2.72 -6.14 5.08
C HIS A 107 1.36 -5.46 5.31
N ILE A 108 0.86 -4.73 4.31
CA ILE A 108 -0.34 -3.89 4.47
C ILE A 108 -1.59 -4.56 3.86
N LEU A 109 -1.46 -5.22 2.71
CA LEU A 109 -2.62 -5.75 1.98
C LEU A 109 -2.80 -7.26 2.15
N TRP A 110 -1.71 -8.00 2.36
CA TRP A 110 -1.72 -9.46 2.51
C TRP A 110 -1.46 -9.86 3.96
#